data_AF-A0A9D4PDU7-F1
#
_entry.id   AF-A0A9D4PDU7-F1
#
_cell.length_a   1.000
_cell.length_b   1.000
_cell.length_c   1.000
_cell.angle_alpha   90.00
_cell.angle_beta   90.00
_cell.angle_gamma   90.00
#
_symmetry.space_group_name_H-M   'P 1'
#
loop_
_entity.id
_entity.type
_entity.pdbx_description
1 polymer ?
#
loop_
_entity_poly.entity_id
_entity_poly.type
_entity_poly.pdbx_seq_one_letter_code
_entity_poly.pdbx_strand_id
1 'polypeptide(L)' 'MPGILWHELDTATMSRLSVELLREELERRSLETTGTKDELVQRQHKDIQESRDSTPTPAQTPPAANFS' A
#
# COMPACT_ATOMS: atom_id res chain seq x y z
N MET A 1 -17.35 -7.36 -4.79
CA MET A 1 -15.89 -7.33 -4.57
C MET A 1 -15.49 -8.68 -4.00
N PRO A 2 -14.65 -9.48 -4.66
CA PRO A 2 -14.28 -10.80 -4.14
C PRO A 2 -13.63 -10.62 -2.76
N GLY A 3 -13.99 -11.46 -1.80
CA GLY A 3 -13.51 -11.42 -0.42
C GLY A 3 -12.04 -11.84 -0.30
N ILE A 4 -11.15 -11.13 -0.97
CA ILE A 4 -9.71 -11.32 -0.89
C ILE A 4 -9.27 -10.70 0.43
N LEU A 5 -8.87 -11.54 1.37
CA LEU A 5 -8.31 -11.13 2.65
C LEU A 5 -6.87 -10.65 2.44
N TRP A 6 -6.72 -9.40 2.00
CA TRP A 6 -5.41 -8.77 1.73
C TRP A 6 -4.45 -8.85 2.92
N HIS A 7 -4.95 -8.88 4.16
CA HIS A 7 -4.14 -9.01 5.37
C HIS A 7 -3.59 -10.42 5.62
N GLU A 8 -4.13 -11.43 4.94
CA GLU A 8 -3.73 -12.84 5.07
C GLU A 8 -2.81 -13.29 3.94
N LEU A 9 -2.63 -12.43 2.93
CA LEU A 9 -1.77 -12.68 1.78
C LEU A 9 -0.33 -12.27 2.08
N ASP A 10 0.59 -13.20 1.87
CA ASP A 10 2.02 -12.89 1.87
C ASP A 10 2.42 -12.04 0.65
N THR A 11 3.54 -11.33 0.78
CA THR A 11 4.20 -10.56 -0.30
C THR A 11 4.43 -11.39 -1.56
N ALA A 12 4.74 -12.69 -1.40
CA ALA A 12 4.91 -13.62 -2.52
C ALA A 12 3.62 -13.79 -3.36
N THR A 13 2.45 -13.77 -2.71
CA THR A 13 1.16 -13.87 -3.40
C THR A 13 0.76 -12.52 -4.00
N MET A 14 1.05 -11.42 -3.30
CA MET A 14 0.81 -10.05 -3.81
C MET A 14 1.62 -9.78 -5.10
N SER A 15 2.87 -10.23 -5.16
CA SER A 15 3.71 -10.13 -6.36
C SER A 15 3.18 -10.95 -7.55
N ARG A 16 2.33 -11.96 -7.30
CA ARG A 16 1.64 -12.73 -8.35
C ARG A 16 0.37 -12.04 -8.86
N LEU A 17 -0.18 -11.08 -8.12
CA LEU A 17 -1.37 -10.33 -8.53
C LEU A 17 -1.03 -9.29 -9.62
N SER A 18 -2.05 -8.86 -10.35
CA SER A 18 -1.93 -7.82 -11.36
C SER A 18 -1.70 -6.46 -10.72
N VAL A 19 -0.95 -5.59 -11.43
CA VAL A 19 -0.72 -4.20 -10.99
C VAL A 19 -2.03 -3.44 -10.84
N GLU A 20 -3.01 -3.70 -11.70
CA GLU A 20 -4.35 -3.13 -11.62
C GLU A 20 -5.03 -3.45 -10.29
N LEU A 21 -5.03 -4.73 -9.88
CA LEU A 21 -5.63 -5.16 -8.62
C LEU A 21 -4.90 -4.59 -7.39
N LEU A 22 -3.57 -4.50 -7.46
CA LEU A 22 -2.75 -3.86 -6.41
C LEU A 22 -3.06 -2.36 -6.30
N ARG A 23 -3.25 -1.68 -7.43
CA ARG A 23 -3.62 -0.27 -7.46
C ARG A 23 -5.02 -0.04 -6.94
N GLU A 24 -6.01 -0.85 -7.35
CA GLU A 24 -7.37 -0.75 -6.84
C GLU A 24 -7.42 -0.85 -5.31
N GLU A 25 -6.69 -1.80 -4.71
CA GLU A 25 -6.66 -1.94 -3.25
C GLU A 25 -5.88 -0.80 -2.57
N LEU A 26 -4.78 -0.31 -3.15
CA LEU A 26 -4.08 0.87 -2.65
C LEU A 26 -4.96 2.13 -2.75
N GLU A 27 -5.67 2.35 -3.85
CA GLU A 27 -6.62 3.46 -4.02
C GLU A 27 -7.76 3.35 -3.00
N ARG A 28 -8.31 2.15 -2.78
CA ARG A 28 -9.35 1.89 -1.78
C ARG A 28 -8.90 2.26 -0.37
N ARG A 29 -7.62 2.09 -0.08
CA ARG A 29 -6.99 2.45 1.20
C ARG A 29 -6.44 3.88 1.25
N SER A 30 -6.60 4.66 0.17
CA SER A 30 -6.00 5.99 0.03
C SER A 30 -4.47 5.99 0.21
N LEU A 31 -3.82 4.90 -0.24
CA LEU A 31 -2.37 4.76 -0.30
C LEU A 31 -1.87 5.20 -1.66
N GLU A 32 -0.57 5.53 -1.70
CA GLU A 32 0.08 5.96 -2.93
C GLU A 32 0.15 4.81 -3.95
N THR A 33 -0.37 5.04 -5.16
CA THR A 33 -0.42 4.07 -6.27
C THR A 33 0.63 4.34 -7.36
N THR A 34 1.46 5.35 -7.12
CA THR A 34 2.63 5.71 -7.91
C THR A 34 3.81 4.80 -7.56
N GLY A 35 4.55 4.39 -8.60
CA GLY A 35 5.73 3.54 -8.48
C GLY A 35 5.65 2.26 -9.31
N THR A 36 6.69 1.44 -9.16
CA THR A 36 6.80 0.11 -9.77
C THR A 36 5.92 -0.91 -9.03
N LYS A 37 5.62 -2.05 -9.69
CA LYS A 37 4.83 -3.13 -9.07
C LYS A 37 5.39 -3.57 -7.71
N ASP A 38 6.71 -3.62 -7.58
CA ASP A 38 7.38 -4.03 -6.35
C ASP A 38 7.15 -3.02 -5.22
N GLU A 39 7.26 -1.71 -5.52
CA GLU A 39 6.96 -0.64 -4.56
C GLU A 39 5.51 -0.67 -4.09
N LEU A 40 4.56 -0.95 -4.99
CA LEU A 40 3.14 -1.10 -4.65
C LEU A 40 2.92 -2.27 -3.67
N VAL A 41 3.56 -3.42 -3.93
CA VAL A 41 3.48 -4.60 -3.07
C VAL A 41 4.11 -4.33 -1.70
N GLN A 42 5.29 -3.72 -1.65
CA GLN A 42 5.95 -3.38 -0.39
C GLN A 42 5.13 -2.38 0.43
N ARG A 43 4.60 -1.32 -0.20
CA ARG A 43 3.77 -0.31 0.47
C ARG A 43 2.49 -0.94 1.06
N GLN A 44 1.82 -1.79 0.29
CA GLN A 44 0.64 -2.51 0.75
C GLN A 44 0.97 -3.45 1.92
N HIS A 45 2.05 -4.22 1.82
CA HIS A 45 2.47 -5.13 2.89
C HIS A 45 2.82 -4.37 4.17
N LYS A 46 3.53 -3.25 4.04
CA LYS A 46 3.90 -2.39 5.16
C LYS A 46 2.66 -1.82 5.86
N ASP A 47 1.69 -1.29 5.11
CA ASP A 47 0.40 -0.81 5.64
C ASP A 47 -0.37 -1.90 6.39
N ILE A 48 -0.40 -3.11 5.83
CA ILE A 48 -1.02 -4.29 6.45
C ILE A 48 -0.35 -4.66 7.78
N GLN A 49 0.98 -4.57 7.85
CA GLN A 49 1.75 -4.81 9.08
C GLN A 49 1.53 -3.69 10.11
N GLU A 50 1.62 -2.43 9.68
CA GLU A 50 1.40 -1.25 10.55
C GLU A 50 -0.01 -1.22 11.13
N SER A 51 -1.02 -1.65 10.36
CA SER A 51 -2.41 -1.78 10.83
C SER A 51 -2.58 -2.83 11.94
N ARG A 52 -1.69 -3.83 12.03
CA ARG A 52 -1.77 -4.89 13.05
C ARG A 52 -1.13 -4.47 14.38
N ASP A 53 -0.13 -3.62 14.34
CA ASP A 53 0.63 -3.18 15.53
C ASP A 53 0.09 -1.88 16.17
N SER A 54 -0.95 -1.26 15.61
CA SER A 54 -1.74 -0.18 16.24
C SER A 54 -0.93 1.04 16.75
N THR A 55 -0.62 2.03 15.90
CA THR A 55 -0.68 3.48 16.25
C THR A 55 -0.56 4.34 14.98
N PRO A 56 -1.44 5.33 14.73
CA PRO A 56 -1.42 6.12 13.50
C PRO A 56 -0.21 7.07 13.48
N THR A 57 0.76 6.81 12.61
CA THR A 57 1.78 7.81 12.26
C THR A 57 1.63 8.16 10.78
N PRO A 58 0.81 9.16 10.43
CA PRO A 58 0.79 9.73 9.10
C PRO A 58 2.06 10.57 8.92
N ALA A 59 3.12 9.94 8.44
CA ALA A 59 4.34 10.64 8.03
C ALA A 59 4.69 10.32 6.57
N GLN A 60 3.70 10.43 5.69
CA GLN A 60 3.97 10.88 4.33
C GLN A 60 4.01 12.40 4.36
N THR A 61 5.15 12.94 4.83
CA THR A 61 5.54 14.32 4.53
C THR A 61 6.25 14.26 3.18
N PRO A 62 5.64 14.68 2.06
CA PRO A 62 6.44 15.05 0.90
C PRO A 62 7.38 16.19 1.34
N PRO A 63 8.70 16.05 1.14
CA PRO A 63 9.66 17.06 1.54
C PRO A 63 9.44 18.33 0.70
N ALA A 64 9.29 19.45 1.40
CA ALA A 64 9.57 20.82 0.97
C ALA A 64 9.19 21.21 -0.48
N ALA A 65 8.11 21.97 -0.61
CA ALA A 65 8.00 23.01 -1.63
C ALA A 65 7.70 24.35 -0.92
N ASN A 66 8.73 24.90 -0.29
CA ASN A 66 8.77 26.30 0.11
C ASN A 66 8.98 27.12 -1.17
N PHE A 67 7.90 27.68 -1.74
CA PHE A 67 8.01 28.74 -2.73
C PHE A 67 7.68 30.07 -2.05
N SER A 68 8.68 30.97 -2.09
CA SER A 68 8.77 32.28 -1.44
C SER A 68 7.68 33.29 -1.80
#